data_AF-A0ABC9R5K8-F1
#
_entry.id   AF-A0ABC9R5K8-F1
#
_cell.length_a   1.000
_cell.length_b   1.000
_cell.length_c   1.000
_cell.angle_alpha   90.00
_cell.angle_beta   90.00
_cell.angle_gamma   90.00
#
_symmetry.space_group_name_H-M   'P 1'
#
loop_
_entity.id
_entity.type
_entity.pdbx_description
1 polymer ?
#
loop_
_entity_poly.entity_id
_entity_poly.type
_entity_poly.pdbx_seq_one_letter_code
_entity_poly.pdbx_strand_id
1 'polypeptide(L)' 'MEAYENVRRYISEEDYRIVLKLANRDAGVNQPFLLHGDFGFHNFIFRESRLHGVIDPLPILGDPLYDLIYAFCSTP' A
#
# COMPACT_ATOMS: atom_id res chain seq x y z
N MET A 1 -4.23 18.71 -4.75
CA MET A 1 -3.21 19.78 -4.90
C MET A 1 -2.28 19.79 -3.70
N GLU A 2 -2.80 19.83 -2.47
CA GLU A 2 -1.99 19.79 -1.24
C GLU A 2 -1.20 18.47 -1.05
N ALA A 3 -1.82 17.31 -1.30
CA ALA A 3 -1.16 16.02 -1.16
C ALA A 3 0.07 15.85 -2.07
N TYR A 4 -0.02 16.32 -3.33
CA TYR A 4 1.09 16.24 -4.29
C TYR A 4 2.30 17.05 -3.83
N GLU A 5 2.07 18.29 -3.42
CA GLU A 5 3.13 19.19 -2.93
C GLU A 5 3.87 18.63 -1.72
N ASN A 6 3.18 17.88 -0.86
CA ASN A 6 3.77 17.27 0.33
C ASN A 6 4.69 16.08 0.03
N VAL A 7 4.39 15.30 -1.02
CA VAL A 7 5.09 14.04 -1.33
C VAL A 7 6.04 14.12 -2.53
N ARG A 8 5.94 15.15 -3.38
CA ARG A 8 6.73 15.29 -4.62
C ARG A 8 8.25 15.29 -4.45
N ARG A 9 8.75 15.48 -3.21
CA ARG A 9 10.18 15.40 -2.90
C ARG A 9 10.67 13.97 -2.63
N TYR A 10 9.75 13.05 -2.38
CA TYR A 10 10.03 11.67 -1.95
C TYR A 10 9.63 10.64 -3.00
N ILE A 11 8.66 10.96 -3.85
CA ILE A 11 8.14 10.03 -4.87
C ILE A 11 8.14 10.69 -6.25
N SER A 12 8.29 9.88 -7.30
CA SER A 12 8.21 10.37 -8.66
C SER A 12 6.78 10.81 -9.01
N GLU A 13 6.64 11.64 -10.05
CA GLU A 13 5.33 11.98 -10.64
C GLU A 13 4.55 10.72 -11.05
N GLU A 14 5.26 9.71 -11.55
CA GLU A 14 4.64 8.45 -11.99
C GLU A 14 4.09 7.65 -10.81
N ASP A 15 4.87 7.49 -9.74
CA ASP A 15 4.42 6.87 -8.49
C ASP A 15 3.26 7.62 -7.86
N TYR A 16 3.32 8.96 -7.86
CA TYR A 16 2.22 9.80 -7.38
C TYR A 16 0.93 9.54 -8.18
N ARG A 17 1.00 9.45 -9.51
CA ARG A 17 -0.17 9.16 -10.35
C ARG A 17 -0.71 7.75 -10.11
N ILE A 18 0.16 6.77 -9.89
CA ILE A 18 -0.24 5.40 -9.55
C ILE A 18 -0.97 5.39 -8.21
N VAL A 19 -0.38 5.99 -7.17
CA VAL A 19 -0.98 6.08 -5.84
C VAL A 19 -2.29 6.85 -5.87
N LEU A 20 -2.34 7.99 -6.58
CA LEU A 20 -3.56 8.78 -6.71
C LEU A 20 -4.67 8.01 -7.42
N LYS A 21 -4.34 7.21 -8.45
CA LYS A 21 -5.30 6.35 -9.14
C LYS A 21 -5.81 5.22 -8.25
N LEU A 22 -4.96 4.67 -7.38
CA LEU A 22 -5.33 3.62 -6.43
C LEU A 22 -6.13 4.17 -5.24
N ALA A 23 -5.86 5.42 -4.84
CA ALA A 23 -6.53 6.13 -3.76
C ALA A 23 -7.85 6.77 -4.17
N ASN A 24 -7.97 7.28 -5.41
CA ASN A 24 -9.24 7.77 -5.97
C ASN A 24 -10.14 6.59 -6.32
N ARG A 25 -10.79 6.08 -5.29
CA ARG A 25 -11.77 5.01 -5.36
C ARG A 25 -13.17 5.58 -5.59
N ASP A 26 -13.49 5.82 -6.85
CA ASP A 26 -14.86 5.62 -7.33
C ASP A 26 -15.17 4.10 -7.52
N ALA A 27 -14.31 3.21 -7.02
CA ALA A 27 -14.32 1.76 -7.29
C ALA A 27 -15.25 0.93 -6.38
N GLY A 28 -16.22 1.53 -5.68
CA GLY A 28 -17.30 0.78 -5.02
C GLY A 28 -16.89 -0.10 -3.82
N VAL A 29 -15.84 0.29 -3.09
CA VAL A 29 -15.49 -0.35 -1.80
C VAL A 29 -16.46 0.13 -0.72
N ASN A 30 -17.64 -0.48 -0.69
CA ASN A 30 -18.70 -0.16 0.28
C ASN A 30 -18.63 -1.01 1.56
N GLN A 31 -17.65 -1.91 1.64
CA GLN A 31 -17.48 -2.82 2.77
C GLN A 31 -16.00 -2.94 3.13
N PRO A 32 -15.68 -3.10 4.44
CA PRO A 32 -14.32 -3.26 4.89
C PRO A 32 -13.71 -4.57 4.37
N PHE A 33 -12.41 -4.54 4.09
CA PHE A 33 -11.62 -5.71 3.71
C PHE A 33 -10.86 -6.23 4.92
N LEU A 34 -10.57 -7.53 4.95
CA LEU A 34 -9.58 -8.08 5.87
C LEU A 34 -8.18 -7.69 5.37
N LEU A 35 -7.50 -6.86 6.15
CA LEU A 35 -6.18 -6.33 5.89
C LEU A 35 -5.12 -7.15 6.63
N HIS A 36 -3.91 -7.12 6.11
CA HIS A 36 -2.73 -7.65 6.80
C HIS A 36 -2.39 -6.80 8.02
N GLY A 37 -2.53 -5.48 7.94
CA GLY A 37 -2.35 -4.53 9.06
C GLY A 37 -0.90 -4.22 9.43
N ASP A 38 0.04 -5.06 9.03
CA ASP A 38 1.49 -4.78 9.03
C ASP A 38 2.09 -5.11 7.66
N PHE A 39 1.55 -4.54 6.58
CA PHE A 39 1.85 -4.98 5.20
C PHE A 39 3.17 -4.44 4.66
N GLY A 40 4.21 -4.40 5.50
CA GLY A 40 5.52 -3.84 5.14
C GLY A 40 6.37 -4.79 4.30
N PHE A 41 7.29 -4.27 3.48
CA PHE A 41 8.16 -5.08 2.60
C PHE A 41 8.93 -6.18 3.36
N HIS A 42 9.31 -5.92 4.61
CA HIS A 42 10.02 -6.86 5.47
C HIS A 42 9.19 -8.13 5.83
N ASN A 43 7.87 -8.09 5.65
CA ASN A 43 6.97 -9.22 5.89
C ASN A 43 6.72 -10.10 4.66
N PHE A 44 7.39 -9.81 3.54
CA PHE A 44 7.32 -10.63 2.32
C PHE A 44 8.53 -11.55 2.21
N ILE A 45 8.27 -12.85 2.06
CA ILE A 45 9.30 -13.85 1.83
C ILE A 45 9.43 -14.09 0.33
N PHE A 46 10.56 -13.71 -0.25
CA PHE A 46 10.89 -13.97 -1.64
C PHE A 46 11.88 -15.11 -1.79
N ARG A 47 11.67 -15.97 -2.78
CA ARG A 47 12.65 -16.96 -3.24
C ARG A 47 12.62 -16.99 -4.77
N GLU A 48 13.79 -17.00 -5.40
CA GLU A 48 13.92 -16.98 -6.87
C GLU A 48 13.09 -15.86 -7.52
N SER A 49 13.13 -14.66 -6.92
CA SER A 49 12.36 -13.47 -7.35
C SER A 49 10.85 -13.66 -7.41
N ARG A 50 10.32 -14.67 -6.70
CA ARG A 50 8.88 -14.92 -6.56
C ARG A 50 8.47 -14.80 -5.11
N LEU A 51 7.28 -14.24 -4.88
CA LEU A 51 6.67 -14.19 -3.56
C LEU A 51 6.28 -15.61 -3.13
N HIS A 52 6.77 -16.05 -1.96
CA HIS A 52 6.54 -17.38 -1.40
C HIS A 52 5.73 -17.36 -0.10
N GLY A 53 5.68 -16.23 0.59
CA GLY A 53 4.92 -16.09 1.82
C GLY A 53 4.78 -14.64 2.25
N VAL A 54 3.74 -14.39 3.03
CA VAL A 54 3.53 -13.14 3.78
C VAL A 54 3.34 -13.55 5.24
N ILE A 55 4.08 -12.92 6.15
CA ILE A 55 4.15 -13.31 7.56
C ILE A 55 3.77 -12.16 8.49
N ASP A 56 3.58 -12.48 9.77
CA ASP A 56 3.30 -11.54 10.85
C ASP A 56 2.08 -10.62 10.62
N PRO A 57 0.90 -11.18 10.30
CA PRO A 57 -0.30 -10.37 10.15
C PRO A 57 -0.77 -9.81 11.49
N LEU A 58 -1.20 -8.54 11.47
CA LEU A 58 -1.96 -7.87 12.51
C LEU A 58 -3.35 -7.53 11.95
N PRO A 59 -4.26 -8.52 11.82
CA PRO A 59 -5.44 -8.39 10.98
C PRO A 59 -6.37 -7.27 11.44
N ILE A 60 -6.73 -6.40 10.50
CA ILE A 60 -7.66 -5.27 10.70
C ILE A 60 -8.75 -5.32 9.62
N LEU A 61 -9.98 -4.97 10.00
CA LEU A 61 -11.04 -4.70 9.01
C LEU A 61 -10.99 -3.24 8.61
N GLY A 62 -10.76 -2.94 7.34
CA GLY A 62 -10.58 -1.56 6.92
C GLY A 62 -10.49 -1.34 5.43
N ASP A 63 -10.02 -0.15 5.09
CA ASP A 63 -9.82 0.25 3.71
C ASP A 63 -8.50 -0.37 3.17
N PRO A 64 -8.52 -1.11 2.04
CA PRO A 64 -7.31 -1.71 1.47
C PRO A 64 -6.20 -0.72 1.08
N LEU A 65 -6.49 0.58 1.06
CA LEU A 65 -5.51 1.64 0.83
C LEU A 65 -4.47 1.66 1.96
N TYR A 66 -4.85 1.23 3.17
CA TYR A 66 -3.93 1.15 4.30
C TYR A 66 -2.75 0.22 4.00
N ASP A 67 -3.02 -1.04 3.65
CA ASP A 67 -1.98 -2.02 3.31
C ASP A 67 -1.15 -1.56 2.10
N LEU A 68 -1.80 -0.98 1.07
CA LEU A 68 -1.11 -0.45 -0.10
C LEU A 68 -0.09 0.63 0.28
N ILE A 69 -0.50 1.62 1.08
CA ILE A 69 0.39 2.69 1.54
C ILE A 69 1.52 2.09 2.37
N TYR A 70 1.21 1.14 3.26
CA TYR A 70 2.21 0.50 4.11
C TYR A 70 3.26 -0.26 3.28
N ALA A 71 2.85 -1.01 2.27
CA ALA A 71 3.77 -1.72 1.38
C ALA A 71 4.70 -0.77 0.61
N PHE A 72 4.16 0.34 0.08
CA PHE A 72 4.95 1.31 -0.67
C PHE A 72 5.88 2.15 0.21
N CYS A 73 5.43 2.57 1.40
CA CYS A 73 6.19 3.48 2.26
C CYS A 73 7.09 2.78 3.29
N SER A 74 6.97 1.46 3.46
CA SER A 74 7.80 0.68 4.40
C SER A 74 9.19 0.31 3.88
N THR A 75 9.51 0.69 2.65
CA THR A 75 10.84 0.51 2.04
C THR A 75 11.53 1.88 1.98
N PRO A 76 12.75 2.02 2.54
CA PRO A 76 13.47 3.30 2.58
C PRO A 76 13.90 3.81 1.19
#